data_AF-A0A493T9I7-F1
#
_entry.id   AF-A0A493T9I7-F1
#
_cell.length_a   1.000
_cell.length_b   1.000
_cell.length_c   1.000
_cell.angle_alpha   90.00
_cell.angle_beta   90.00
_cell.angle_gamma   90.00
#
_symmetry.space_group_name_H-M   'P 1'
#
loop_
_entity.id
_entity.type
_entity.pdbx_description
1 polymer ?
#
loop_
_entity_poly.entity_id
_entity_poly.type
_entity_poly.pdbx_seq_one_letter_code
_entity_poly.pdbx_strand_id
1 'polypeptide(L)'
;MHASCHNVTNIPRTESKEWSLEVPPSQSHHNKGRPKNKPGDSEKTKDHLDLKIESKSIQDKLFCTVQQVDSAMLLEEVKSLVRDGYTALMDQRCRSAEQAFSQLLSILNPPELKQLNLRIINYVVIIYGHATALLGIGQPEALTKAEDQFNKIIEQYQEERFDCLAYYGIGKVYLRQNRFSDALDQFMKSQTMVSRKIVPGVLTWPTTSQVIEETRKENLQLILKNCIEECKFPPEPDAVCRYQQCHGHSKIQIFFTDPDFKGFIRITCCQQCRVEFHISCWKKLKTTNYSDKNDKDFLQELCFTPDCTGLISKIVIFNSSGLVKCEFEQKITKPKEPPRANIKQKCSSFRKLEMKQEKKNTKKMCTEGCTECC
;
A
#
# COMPACT_ATOMS: atom_id res chain seq x y z
N MET A 1 -51.15 6.05 30.49
CA MET A 1 -51.89 7.21 29.95
C MET A 1 -50.83 8.17 29.41
N HIS A 2 -50.65 8.52 28.14
CA HIS A 2 -51.22 8.30 26.81
C HIS A 2 -50.00 8.59 25.88
N ALA A 3 -49.57 7.80 24.88
CA ALA A 3 -50.21 7.29 23.67
C ALA A 3 -50.80 8.39 22.75
N SER A 4 -50.05 8.70 21.67
CA SER A 4 -50.49 8.80 20.24
C SER A 4 -49.43 9.56 19.43
N CYS A 5 -48.80 9.06 18.36
CA CYS A 5 -49.20 8.36 17.12
C CYS A 5 -49.60 9.27 15.94
N HIS A 6 -48.79 9.14 14.85
CA HIS A 6 -49.08 9.20 13.40
C HIS A 6 -49.57 10.53 12.77
N ASN A 7 -49.24 10.98 11.54
CA ASN A 7 -48.94 10.34 10.23
C ASN A 7 -48.07 11.29 9.36
N VAL A 8 -47.09 10.82 8.56
CA VAL A 8 -47.12 10.39 7.13
C VAL A 8 -47.66 11.43 6.14
N THR A 9 -46.82 11.99 5.26
CA THR A 9 -46.91 11.85 3.77
C THR A 9 -45.82 12.60 2.98
N ASN A 10 -45.25 11.84 2.03
CA ASN A 10 -44.83 12.15 0.65
C ASN A 10 -43.63 13.07 0.31
N ILE A 11 -42.69 12.40 -0.37
CA ILE A 11 -41.52 12.86 -1.12
C ILE A 11 -41.94 13.15 -2.57
N PRO A 12 -41.50 14.25 -3.20
CA PRO A 12 -41.47 14.37 -4.66
C PRO A 12 -40.15 13.84 -5.23
N ARG A 13 -40.29 13.03 -6.27
CA ARG A 13 -39.24 12.37 -7.06
C ARG A 13 -38.90 13.26 -8.26
N THR A 14 -37.62 13.49 -8.55
CA THR A 14 -37.20 14.20 -9.77
C THR A 14 -35.95 13.54 -10.37
N GLU A 15 -36.20 12.80 -11.45
CA GLU A 15 -35.46 12.65 -12.71
C GLU A 15 -33.93 12.56 -12.71
N SER A 16 -33.44 11.34 -12.96
CA SER A 16 -32.14 11.06 -13.56
C SER A 16 -32.36 10.64 -15.01
N LYS A 17 -31.70 11.32 -15.96
CA LYS A 17 -31.67 10.96 -17.38
C LYS A 17 -30.78 9.74 -17.59
N GLU A 18 -31.37 8.65 -18.05
CA GLU A 18 -30.70 7.46 -18.56
C GLU A 18 -30.93 7.40 -20.07
N TRP A 19 -29.85 7.17 -20.83
CA TRP A 19 -29.87 7.15 -22.29
C TRP A 19 -30.31 5.77 -22.77
N SER A 20 -31.43 5.74 -23.50
CA SER A 20 -32.02 4.56 -24.13
C SER A 20 -31.21 4.06 -25.32
N LEU A 21 -31.25 2.74 -25.54
CA LEU A 21 -31.28 2.10 -26.86
C LEU A 21 -31.82 0.66 -26.70
N GLU A 22 -33.13 0.51 -26.89
CA GLU A 22 -33.76 -0.73 -27.36
C GLU A 22 -34.01 -0.59 -28.87
N VAL A 23 -33.94 -1.69 -29.65
CA VAL A 23 -34.89 -2.03 -30.73
C VAL A 23 -34.82 -3.54 -31.07
N PRO A 24 -35.95 -4.17 -31.49
CA PRO A 24 -36.35 -5.56 -31.22
C PRO A 24 -36.21 -6.56 -32.41
N PRO A 25 -36.72 -7.82 -32.29
CA PRO A 25 -36.48 -8.92 -33.24
C PRO A 25 -37.50 -9.01 -34.39
N SER A 26 -37.06 -9.58 -35.51
CA SER A 26 -37.85 -9.85 -36.71
C SER A 26 -38.41 -11.29 -36.76
N GLN A 27 -39.69 -11.37 -37.15
CA GLN A 27 -40.51 -12.56 -37.41
C GLN A 27 -40.08 -13.33 -38.68
N SER A 28 -40.41 -14.63 -38.78
CA SER A 28 -41.15 -15.19 -39.94
C SER A 28 -41.55 -16.68 -39.81
N HIS A 29 -42.87 -16.87 -39.76
CA HIS A 29 -43.77 -17.84 -40.39
C HIS A 29 -43.35 -19.28 -40.79
N HIS A 30 -44.18 -20.22 -40.30
CA HIS A 30 -44.42 -21.58 -40.78
C HIS A 30 -44.97 -21.66 -42.21
N ASN A 31 -44.63 -22.73 -42.93
CA ASN A 31 -45.59 -23.44 -43.80
C ASN A 31 -45.26 -24.94 -43.94
N LYS A 32 -46.33 -25.76 -43.96
CA LYS A 32 -46.36 -27.23 -44.05
C LYS A 32 -46.12 -27.74 -45.48
N GLY A 33 -45.54 -28.94 -45.60
CA GLY A 33 -45.64 -29.76 -46.81
C GLY A 33 -45.00 -31.15 -46.65
N ARG A 34 -45.77 -32.21 -46.87
CA ARG A 34 -45.34 -33.62 -47.00
C ARG A 34 -45.88 -34.13 -48.34
N PRO A 35 -45.15 -34.95 -49.12
CA PRO A 35 -45.50 -36.37 -49.24
C PRO A 35 -44.29 -37.35 -49.29
N LYS A 36 -44.61 -38.62 -49.00
CA LYS A 36 -43.77 -39.83 -49.05
C LYS A 36 -43.45 -40.26 -50.50
N ASN A 37 -42.36 -41.02 -50.70
CA ASN A 37 -42.35 -42.28 -51.47
C ASN A 37 -41.13 -43.17 -51.17
N LYS A 38 -41.26 -44.45 -51.52
CA LYS A 38 -40.59 -45.68 -51.02
C LYS A 38 -39.44 -46.17 -51.97
N PRO A 39 -38.77 -47.34 -51.72
CA PRO A 39 -37.31 -47.58 -51.91
C PRO A 39 -36.92 -48.42 -53.15
N GLY A 40 -35.60 -48.62 -53.36
CA GLY A 40 -35.04 -49.61 -54.29
C GLY A 40 -33.52 -49.84 -54.14
N ASP A 41 -33.13 -51.12 -54.10
CA ASP A 41 -31.82 -51.79 -53.87
C ASP A 41 -30.57 -51.32 -54.65
N SER A 42 -29.37 -51.48 -54.06
CA SER A 42 -28.47 -52.61 -54.38
C SER A 42 -27.07 -52.49 -53.73
N GLU A 43 -26.54 -53.65 -53.40
CA GLU A 43 -25.29 -53.94 -52.69
C GLU A 43 -24.02 -53.44 -53.39
N LYS A 44 -23.10 -52.83 -52.62
CA LYS A 44 -21.62 -52.88 -52.76
C LYS A 44 -20.99 -51.90 -51.76
N THR A 45 -20.86 -52.27 -50.49
CA THR A 45 -20.08 -51.49 -49.51
C THR A 45 -19.84 -52.35 -48.26
N LYS A 46 -19.00 -53.38 -48.35
CA LYS A 46 -18.48 -54.05 -47.15
C LYS A 46 -17.00 -53.72 -46.90
N ASP A 47 -16.17 -53.64 -47.93
CA ASP A 47 -14.73 -53.34 -47.73
C ASP A 47 -14.42 -51.84 -47.47
N HIS A 48 -15.34 -50.92 -47.81
CA HIS A 48 -15.17 -49.49 -47.54
C HIS A 48 -15.65 -49.08 -46.12
N LEU A 49 -16.38 -49.93 -45.41
CA LEU A 49 -16.85 -49.62 -44.06
C LEU A 49 -15.78 -49.92 -43.01
N ASP A 50 -15.03 -51.01 -43.15
CA ASP A 50 -13.97 -51.37 -42.19
C ASP A 50 -12.78 -50.39 -42.25
N LEU A 51 -12.35 -49.98 -43.45
CA LEU A 51 -11.31 -48.94 -43.60
C LEU A 51 -11.73 -47.57 -43.06
N LYS A 52 -13.03 -47.23 -43.10
CA LYS A 52 -13.56 -45.94 -42.64
C LYS A 52 -13.81 -45.91 -41.13
N ILE A 53 -14.08 -47.08 -40.52
CA ILE A 53 -14.18 -47.26 -39.07
C ILE A 53 -12.78 -47.27 -38.45
N GLU A 54 -11.81 -47.91 -39.08
CA GLU A 54 -10.41 -47.93 -38.63
C GLU A 54 -9.75 -46.55 -38.81
N SER A 55 -10.03 -45.84 -39.92
CA SER A 55 -9.56 -44.47 -40.15
C SER A 55 -10.16 -43.44 -39.18
N LYS A 56 -11.46 -43.55 -38.82
CA LYS A 56 -12.07 -42.73 -37.75
C LYS A 56 -11.52 -43.07 -36.36
N SER A 57 -11.29 -44.36 -36.07
CA SER A 57 -10.69 -44.79 -34.80
C SER A 57 -9.25 -44.29 -34.64
N ILE A 58 -8.48 -44.27 -35.73
CA ILE A 58 -7.11 -43.73 -35.76
C ILE A 58 -7.12 -42.21 -35.64
N GLN A 59 -8.07 -41.51 -36.28
CA GLN A 59 -8.20 -40.05 -36.22
C GLN A 59 -8.68 -39.58 -34.84
N ASP A 60 -9.62 -40.29 -34.22
CA ASP A 60 -10.07 -40.04 -32.84
C ASP A 60 -8.98 -40.40 -31.81
N LYS A 61 -8.20 -41.46 -32.04
CA LYS A 61 -7.02 -41.77 -31.23
C LYS A 61 -5.92 -40.72 -31.39
N LEU A 62 -5.63 -40.27 -32.61
CA LEU A 62 -4.66 -39.19 -32.84
C LEU A 62 -5.14 -37.88 -32.21
N PHE A 63 -6.42 -37.54 -32.31
CA PHE A 63 -6.98 -36.33 -31.70
C PHE A 63 -6.90 -36.38 -30.16
N CYS A 64 -7.28 -37.51 -29.55
CA CYS A 64 -7.09 -37.75 -28.12
C CYS A 64 -5.61 -37.70 -27.71
N THR A 65 -4.71 -38.23 -28.54
CA THR A 65 -3.27 -38.24 -28.26
C THR A 65 -2.68 -36.82 -28.37
N VAL A 66 -3.07 -36.04 -29.37
CA VAL A 66 -2.62 -34.65 -29.56
C VAL A 66 -3.15 -33.74 -28.44
N GLN A 67 -4.42 -33.89 -28.04
CA GLN A 67 -5.00 -33.12 -26.94
C GLN A 67 -4.39 -33.50 -25.57
N GLN A 68 -4.01 -34.77 -25.37
CA GLN A 68 -3.27 -35.22 -24.20
C GLN A 68 -1.82 -34.72 -24.19
N VAL A 69 -1.15 -34.67 -25.34
CA VAL A 69 0.22 -34.15 -25.46
C VAL A 69 0.25 -32.64 -25.18
N ASP A 70 -0.70 -31.88 -25.71
CA ASP A 70 -0.84 -30.44 -25.46
C ASP A 70 -1.11 -30.13 -23.98
N SER A 71 -2.02 -30.89 -23.35
CA SER A 71 -2.30 -30.76 -21.90
C SER A 71 -1.10 -31.14 -21.03
N ALA A 72 -0.32 -32.15 -21.44
CA ALA A 72 0.89 -32.55 -20.72
C ALA A 72 2.01 -31.51 -20.84
N MET A 73 2.19 -30.92 -22.03
CA MET A 73 3.15 -29.82 -22.23
C MET A 73 2.76 -28.59 -21.41
N LEU A 74 1.47 -28.21 -21.42
CA LEU A 74 0.96 -27.12 -20.60
C LEU A 74 1.16 -27.37 -19.10
N LEU A 75 0.94 -28.61 -18.63
CA LEU A 75 1.17 -28.96 -17.22
C LEU A 75 2.65 -28.86 -16.83
N GLU A 76 3.58 -29.27 -17.71
CA GLU A 76 5.01 -29.11 -17.46
C GLU A 76 5.43 -27.63 -17.48
N GLU A 77 4.86 -26.82 -18.38
CA GLU A 77 5.06 -25.37 -18.38
C GLU A 77 4.58 -24.73 -17.07
N VAL A 78 3.38 -25.09 -16.60
CA VAL A 78 2.83 -24.65 -15.32
C VAL A 78 3.76 -25.02 -14.16
N LYS A 79 4.24 -26.27 -14.10
CA LYS A 79 5.18 -26.71 -13.07
C LYS A 79 6.49 -25.92 -13.11
N SER A 80 7.01 -25.66 -14.30
CA SER A 80 8.23 -24.86 -14.49
C SER A 80 8.03 -23.44 -13.98
N LEU A 81 6.97 -22.76 -14.44
CA LEU A 81 6.68 -21.38 -14.05
C LEU A 81 6.41 -21.23 -12.55
N VAL A 82 5.71 -22.18 -11.92
CA VAL A 82 5.55 -22.16 -10.46
C VAL A 82 6.91 -22.27 -9.78
N ARG A 83 7.76 -23.21 -10.22
CA ARG A 83 9.09 -23.41 -9.64
C ARG A 83 9.96 -22.17 -9.79
N ASP A 84 9.99 -21.59 -10.97
CA ASP A 84 10.74 -20.38 -11.28
C ASP A 84 10.25 -19.20 -10.44
N GLY A 85 8.93 -19.04 -10.34
CA GLY A 85 8.27 -17.99 -9.56
C GLY A 85 8.60 -18.04 -8.07
N TYR A 86 8.37 -19.18 -7.41
CA TYR A 86 8.63 -19.29 -5.97
C TYR A 86 10.12 -19.28 -5.65
N THR A 87 10.97 -19.91 -6.47
CA THR A 87 12.43 -19.89 -6.25
C THR A 87 12.96 -18.47 -6.36
N ALA A 88 12.48 -17.71 -7.36
CA ALA A 88 12.82 -16.30 -7.48
C ALA A 88 12.33 -15.46 -6.29
N LEU A 89 11.16 -15.76 -5.70
CA LEU A 89 10.73 -15.10 -4.45
C LEU A 89 11.67 -15.40 -3.29
N MET A 90 12.04 -16.67 -3.09
CA MET A 90 12.95 -17.08 -2.02
C MET A 90 14.34 -16.44 -2.17
N ASP A 91 14.81 -16.29 -3.41
CA ASP A 91 16.07 -15.62 -3.76
C ASP A 91 15.96 -14.08 -3.77
N GLN A 92 14.79 -13.51 -3.45
CA GLN A 92 14.49 -12.07 -3.51
C GLN A 92 14.63 -11.44 -4.92
N ARG A 93 14.63 -12.27 -5.98
CA ARG A 93 14.61 -11.85 -7.40
C ARG A 93 13.19 -11.48 -7.83
N CYS A 94 12.67 -10.42 -7.24
CA CYS A 94 11.25 -10.02 -7.33
C CYS A 94 10.75 -9.80 -8.77
N ARG A 95 11.58 -9.24 -9.67
CA ARG A 95 11.21 -9.05 -11.09
C ARG A 95 11.06 -10.37 -11.84
N SER A 96 11.95 -11.33 -11.59
CA SER A 96 11.86 -12.67 -12.19
C SER A 96 10.64 -13.42 -11.67
N ALA A 97 10.36 -13.31 -10.36
CA ALA A 97 9.16 -13.89 -9.77
C ALA A 97 7.88 -13.29 -10.37
N GLU A 98 7.82 -11.97 -10.50
CA GLU A 98 6.67 -11.26 -11.08
C GLU A 98 6.42 -11.72 -12.52
N GLN A 99 7.48 -11.81 -13.34
CA GLN A 99 7.37 -12.28 -14.72
C GLN A 99 6.84 -13.72 -14.79
N ALA A 100 7.39 -14.64 -13.99
CA ALA A 100 6.96 -16.04 -13.98
C ALA A 100 5.50 -16.19 -13.56
N PHE A 101 5.08 -15.51 -12.48
CA PHE A 101 3.68 -15.56 -12.04
C PHE A 101 2.73 -14.83 -13.00
N SER A 102 3.16 -13.73 -13.63
CA SER A 102 2.35 -13.03 -14.63
C SER A 102 2.10 -13.90 -15.86
N GLN A 103 3.14 -14.56 -16.36
CA GLN A 103 3.01 -15.55 -17.44
C GLN A 103 2.07 -16.68 -17.03
N LEU A 104 2.24 -17.22 -15.82
CA LEU A 104 1.38 -18.27 -15.29
C LEU A 104 -0.09 -17.86 -15.19
N LEU A 105 -0.37 -16.63 -14.72
CA LEU A 105 -1.73 -16.09 -14.66
C LEU A 105 -2.33 -15.81 -16.04
N SER A 106 -1.51 -15.64 -17.08
CA SER A 106 -1.98 -15.44 -18.45
C SER A 106 -2.41 -16.74 -19.14
N ILE A 107 -1.82 -17.87 -18.77
CA ILE A 107 -2.15 -19.19 -19.32
C ILE A 107 -3.20 -19.95 -18.49
N LEU A 108 -3.34 -19.63 -17.20
CA LEU A 108 -4.30 -20.30 -16.32
C LEU A 108 -5.69 -19.67 -16.40
N ASN A 109 -6.67 -20.47 -16.82
CA ASN A 109 -8.08 -20.10 -16.80
C ASN A 109 -8.81 -20.81 -15.63
N PRO A 110 -9.46 -20.09 -14.68
CA PRO A 110 -10.11 -20.71 -13.52
C PRO A 110 -11.09 -21.88 -13.80
N PRO A 111 -11.94 -21.85 -14.84
CA PRO A 111 -12.81 -22.97 -15.20
C PRO A 111 -12.06 -24.23 -15.67
N GLU A 112 -10.85 -24.07 -16.23
CA GLU A 112 -10.07 -25.15 -16.85
C GLU A 112 -9.04 -25.77 -15.89
N LEU A 113 -8.86 -25.22 -14.69
CA LEU A 113 -7.88 -25.69 -13.69
C LEU A 113 -7.97 -27.20 -13.40
N LYS A 114 -9.18 -27.76 -13.43
CA LYS A 114 -9.40 -29.20 -13.18
C LYS A 114 -8.68 -30.09 -14.20
N GLN A 115 -8.53 -29.63 -15.45
CA GLN A 115 -7.83 -30.37 -16.50
C GLN A 115 -6.32 -30.48 -16.21
N LEU A 116 -5.78 -29.52 -15.45
CA LEU A 116 -4.39 -29.46 -15.02
C LEU A 116 -4.18 -30.07 -13.62
N ASN A 117 -5.18 -30.77 -13.07
CA ASN A 117 -5.19 -31.25 -11.69
C ASN A 117 -5.00 -30.14 -10.63
N LEU A 118 -5.38 -28.92 -10.97
CA LEU A 118 -5.35 -27.78 -10.07
C LEU A 118 -6.76 -27.49 -9.50
N ARG A 119 -6.78 -26.95 -8.29
CA ARG A 119 -7.98 -26.44 -7.60
C ARG A 119 -7.93 -24.91 -7.53
N ILE A 120 -9.07 -24.26 -7.27
CA ILE A 120 -9.16 -22.80 -7.13
C ILE A 120 -8.15 -22.25 -6.12
N ILE A 121 -7.95 -22.90 -4.96
CA ILE A 121 -6.90 -22.52 -4.00
C ILE A 121 -5.49 -22.39 -4.62
N ASN A 122 -5.14 -23.21 -5.61
CA ASN A 122 -3.84 -23.13 -6.28
C ASN A 122 -3.72 -21.84 -7.09
N TYR A 123 -4.81 -21.45 -7.76
CA TYR A 123 -4.87 -20.18 -8.50
C TYR A 123 -4.78 -18.99 -7.55
N VAL A 124 -5.45 -19.05 -6.39
CA VAL A 124 -5.35 -18.01 -5.35
C VAL A 124 -3.92 -17.88 -4.82
N VAL A 125 -3.23 -19.01 -4.59
CA VAL A 125 -1.81 -19.02 -4.19
C VAL A 125 -0.92 -18.37 -5.26
N ILE A 126 -1.22 -18.57 -6.54
CA ILE A 126 -0.47 -17.95 -7.64
C ILE A 126 -0.72 -16.43 -7.68
N ILE A 127 -1.97 -15.98 -7.50
CA ILE A 127 -2.28 -14.54 -7.36
C ILE A 127 -1.50 -13.95 -6.19
N TYR A 128 -1.50 -14.64 -5.04
CA TYR A 128 -0.75 -14.20 -3.86
C TYR A 128 0.76 -14.11 -4.12
N GLY A 129 1.34 -15.08 -4.83
CA GLY A 129 2.74 -15.05 -5.23
C GLY A 129 3.07 -13.90 -6.17
N HIS A 130 2.21 -13.63 -7.16
CA HIS A 130 2.34 -12.47 -8.05
C HIS A 130 2.30 -11.15 -7.28
N ALA A 131 1.31 -11.00 -6.39
CA ALA A 131 1.16 -9.81 -5.54
C ALA A 131 2.37 -9.61 -4.62
N THR A 132 2.91 -10.69 -4.05
CA THR A 132 4.12 -10.67 -3.21
C THR A 132 5.35 -10.27 -4.01
N ALA A 133 5.49 -10.74 -5.25
CA ALA A 133 6.58 -10.33 -6.14
C ALA A 133 6.49 -8.84 -6.49
N LEU A 134 5.29 -8.34 -6.81
CA LEU A 134 5.03 -6.92 -7.06
C LEU A 134 5.35 -6.04 -5.84
N LEU A 135 4.94 -6.48 -4.64
CA LEU A 135 5.30 -5.83 -3.38
C LEU A 135 6.83 -5.74 -3.20
N GLY A 136 7.55 -6.82 -3.52
CA GLY A 136 9.01 -6.87 -3.46
C GLY A 136 9.70 -5.91 -4.45
N ILE A 137 9.12 -5.67 -5.63
CA ILE A 137 9.61 -4.65 -6.58
C ILE A 137 9.52 -3.24 -5.96
N GLY A 138 8.43 -2.95 -5.25
CA GLY A 138 8.30 -1.75 -4.42
C GLY A 138 8.19 -0.41 -5.17
N GLN A 139 8.06 -0.41 -6.49
CA GLN A 139 7.75 0.79 -7.27
C GLN A 139 6.28 1.18 -7.11
N PRO A 140 5.90 2.47 -7.20
CA PRO A 140 4.51 2.90 -7.01
C PRO A 140 3.50 2.12 -7.85
N GLU A 141 3.76 1.91 -9.14
CA GLU A 141 2.87 1.19 -10.05
C GLU A 141 2.78 -0.30 -9.71
N ALA A 142 3.88 -0.90 -9.25
CA ALA A 142 3.90 -2.28 -8.82
C ALA A 142 3.11 -2.46 -7.51
N LEU A 143 3.23 -1.51 -6.58
CA LEU A 143 2.49 -1.51 -5.32
C LEU A 143 0.99 -1.36 -5.52
N THR A 144 0.54 -0.50 -6.44
CA THR A 144 -0.88 -0.41 -6.83
C THR A 144 -1.37 -1.73 -7.39
N LYS A 145 -0.63 -2.35 -8.32
CA LYS A 145 -1.00 -3.67 -8.85
C LYS A 145 -1.03 -4.76 -7.77
N ALA A 146 -0.09 -4.72 -6.82
CA ALA A 146 -0.05 -5.67 -5.71
C ALA A 146 -1.32 -5.56 -4.85
N GLU A 147 -1.72 -4.33 -4.51
CA GLU A 147 -2.96 -4.03 -3.81
C GLU A 147 -4.18 -4.56 -4.58
N ASP A 148 -4.26 -4.31 -5.90
CA ASP A 148 -5.33 -4.81 -6.76
C ASP A 148 -5.41 -6.36 -6.75
N GLN A 149 -4.26 -7.05 -6.82
CA GLN A 149 -4.23 -8.51 -6.75
C GLN A 149 -4.67 -9.05 -5.39
N PHE A 150 -4.26 -8.41 -4.28
CA PHE A 150 -4.74 -8.81 -2.95
C PHE A 150 -6.24 -8.54 -2.77
N ASN A 151 -6.76 -7.41 -3.26
CA ASN A 151 -8.19 -7.12 -3.26
C ASN A 151 -8.97 -8.14 -4.10
N LYS A 152 -8.44 -8.54 -5.26
CA LYS A 152 -9.02 -9.62 -6.08
C LYS A 152 -9.22 -10.92 -5.28
N ILE A 153 -8.27 -11.28 -4.41
CA ILE A 153 -8.41 -12.45 -3.52
C ILE A 153 -9.62 -12.30 -2.59
N ILE A 154 -9.74 -11.14 -1.94
CA ILE A 154 -10.81 -10.85 -0.96
C ILE A 154 -12.19 -10.73 -1.63
N GLU A 155 -12.24 -10.18 -2.83
CA GLU A 155 -13.51 -9.92 -3.52
C GLU A 155 -14.05 -11.15 -4.25
N GLN A 156 -13.17 -11.95 -4.85
CA GLN A 156 -13.59 -13.03 -5.78
C GLN A 156 -13.40 -14.44 -5.21
N TYR A 157 -12.60 -14.64 -4.16
CA TYR A 157 -12.20 -15.97 -3.67
C TYR A 157 -12.39 -16.18 -2.16
N GLN A 158 -13.45 -15.59 -1.59
CA GLN A 158 -13.77 -15.66 -0.15
C GLN A 158 -13.93 -17.09 0.38
N GLU A 159 -14.42 -18.01 -0.45
CA GLU A 159 -14.62 -19.42 -0.06
C GLU A 159 -13.31 -20.13 0.30
N GLU A 160 -12.19 -19.68 -0.26
CA GLU A 160 -10.86 -20.26 -0.06
C GLU A 160 -10.21 -19.81 1.27
N ARG A 161 -10.86 -18.90 2.03
CA ARG A 161 -10.41 -18.39 3.34
C ARG A 161 -9.00 -17.81 3.34
N PHE A 162 -8.56 -17.29 2.19
CA PHE A 162 -7.23 -16.73 1.99
C PHE A 162 -7.15 -15.24 2.39
N ASP A 163 -8.28 -14.64 2.75
CA ASP A 163 -8.43 -13.21 3.09
C ASP A 163 -7.43 -12.74 4.17
N CYS A 164 -7.12 -13.59 5.16
CA CYS A 164 -6.15 -13.25 6.21
C CYS A 164 -4.77 -12.91 5.63
N LEU A 165 -4.32 -13.65 4.61
CA LEU A 165 -3.06 -13.42 3.90
C LEU A 165 -3.15 -12.24 2.95
N ALA A 166 -4.30 -12.04 2.31
CA ALA A 166 -4.54 -10.89 1.45
C ALA A 166 -4.51 -9.57 2.25
N TYR A 167 -5.20 -9.49 3.39
CA TYR A 167 -5.13 -8.34 4.29
C TYR A 167 -3.71 -8.10 4.83
N TYR A 168 -2.99 -9.17 5.17
CA TYR A 168 -1.57 -9.06 5.52
C TYR A 168 -0.75 -8.46 4.36
N GLY A 169 -0.96 -8.94 3.13
CA GLY A 169 -0.33 -8.43 1.92
C GLY A 169 -0.61 -6.93 1.68
N ILE A 170 -1.87 -6.51 1.77
CA ILE A 170 -2.27 -5.08 1.65
C ILE A 170 -1.60 -4.25 2.75
N GLY A 171 -1.60 -4.74 3.99
CA GLY A 171 -0.90 -4.09 5.10
C GLY A 171 0.60 -3.89 4.80
N LYS A 172 1.26 -4.89 4.20
CA LYS A 172 2.65 -4.77 3.75
C LYS A 172 2.83 -3.77 2.62
N VAL A 173 1.89 -3.66 1.69
CA VAL A 173 1.90 -2.62 0.64
C VAL A 173 1.85 -1.23 1.27
N TYR A 174 0.91 -0.99 2.18
CA TYR A 174 0.80 0.30 2.87
C TYR A 174 2.00 0.61 3.77
N LEU A 175 2.56 -0.41 4.43
CA LEU A 175 3.80 -0.27 5.20
C LEU A 175 4.96 0.12 4.28
N ARG A 176 5.07 -0.48 3.10
CA ARG A 176 6.08 -0.12 2.09
C ARG A 176 5.91 1.32 1.58
N GLN A 177 4.69 1.85 1.60
CA GLN A 177 4.36 3.24 1.30
C GLN A 177 4.48 4.18 2.51
N ASN A 178 5.00 3.71 3.66
CA ASN A 178 5.01 4.39 4.96
C ASN A 178 3.64 5.01 5.32
N ARG A 179 2.53 4.34 4.98
CA ARG A 179 1.15 4.68 5.36
C ARG A 179 0.76 3.87 6.59
N PHE A 180 1.43 4.13 7.72
CA PHE A 180 1.37 3.28 8.91
C PHE A 180 -0.04 3.13 9.49
N SER A 181 -0.87 4.17 9.47
CA SER A 181 -2.25 4.09 9.94
C SER A 181 -3.11 3.14 9.09
N ASP A 182 -2.97 3.22 7.76
CA ASP A 182 -3.70 2.35 6.84
C ASP A 182 -3.19 0.92 6.94
N ALA A 183 -1.86 0.75 7.04
CA ALA A 183 -1.23 -0.56 7.24
C ALA A 183 -1.73 -1.23 8.52
N LEU A 184 -1.82 -0.47 9.62
CA LEU A 184 -2.32 -0.96 10.91
C LEU A 184 -3.74 -1.49 10.80
N ASP A 185 -4.64 -0.78 10.13
CA ASP A 185 -6.04 -1.24 9.93
C ASP A 185 -6.08 -2.61 9.22
N GLN A 186 -5.28 -2.78 8.18
CA GLN A 186 -5.22 -4.03 7.41
C GLN A 186 -4.59 -5.18 8.23
N PHE A 187 -3.53 -4.91 8.99
CA PHE A 187 -2.94 -5.91 9.88
C PHE A 187 -3.90 -6.32 11.00
N MET A 188 -4.69 -5.40 11.54
CA MET A 188 -5.73 -5.70 12.54
C MET A 188 -6.86 -6.56 11.95
N LYS A 189 -7.27 -6.32 10.69
CA LYS A 189 -8.20 -7.20 9.97
C LYS A 189 -7.65 -8.61 9.82
N SER A 190 -6.41 -8.74 9.33
CA SER A 190 -5.72 -10.03 9.22
C SER A 190 -5.65 -10.76 10.58
N GLN A 191 -5.22 -10.07 11.64
CA GLN A 191 -5.15 -10.63 12.99
C GLN A 191 -6.52 -11.10 13.52
N THR A 192 -7.59 -10.37 13.20
CA THR A 192 -8.96 -10.74 13.57
C THR A 192 -9.38 -12.05 12.89
N MET A 193 -9.04 -12.27 11.63
CA MET A 193 -9.36 -13.51 10.92
C MET A 193 -8.57 -14.69 11.49
N VAL A 194 -7.29 -14.49 11.77
CA VAL A 194 -6.42 -15.51 12.37
C VAL A 194 -6.89 -15.89 13.77
N SER A 195 -7.31 -14.92 14.59
CA SER A 195 -7.84 -15.19 15.95
C SER A 195 -9.17 -15.96 15.91
N ARG A 196 -10.03 -15.66 14.92
CA ARG A 196 -11.29 -16.39 14.64
C ARG A 196 -11.11 -17.73 13.93
N LYS A 197 -9.86 -18.16 13.68
CA LYS A 197 -9.52 -19.40 12.96
C LYS A 197 -10.06 -19.45 11.52
N ILE A 198 -10.24 -18.29 10.88
CA ILE A 198 -10.60 -18.17 9.46
C ILE A 198 -9.29 -18.08 8.68
N VAL A 199 -8.67 -19.24 8.43
CA VAL A 199 -7.39 -19.41 7.74
C VAL A 199 -7.48 -20.59 6.77
N PRO A 200 -6.68 -20.62 5.68
CA PRO A 200 -6.77 -21.68 4.66
C PRO A 200 -6.08 -22.99 5.08
N GLY A 201 -5.43 -23.03 6.25
CA GLY A 201 -4.53 -24.12 6.64
C GLY A 201 -3.12 -23.93 6.06
N VAL A 202 -2.25 -24.92 6.28
CA VAL A 202 -0.88 -24.90 5.73
C VAL A 202 -0.94 -25.24 4.24
N LEU A 203 -0.45 -24.34 3.40
CA LEU A 203 -0.41 -24.52 1.95
C LEU A 203 1.02 -24.60 1.43
N THR A 204 1.14 -25.20 0.26
CA THR A 204 2.39 -25.29 -0.51
C THR A 204 2.21 -24.57 -1.84
N TRP A 205 3.33 -24.20 -2.46
CA TRP A 205 3.30 -23.74 -3.84
C TRP A 205 2.75 -24.86 -4.74
N PRO A 206 1.82 -24.57 -5.67
CA PRO A 206 1.16 -25.59 -6.48
C PRO A 206 2.18 -26.51 -7.15
N THR A 207 1.90 -27.81 -7.21
CA THR A 207 2.78 -28.82 -7.81
C THR A 207 4.13 -29.05 -7.09
N THR A 208 4.33 -28.48 -5.90
CA THR A 208 5.57 -28.62 -5.12
C THR A 208 5.28 -29.03 -3.67
N SER A 209 6.33 -29.38 -2.93
CA SER A 209 6.29 -29.58 -1.47
C SER A 209 6.72 -28.34 -0.67
N GLN A 210 7.06 -27.24 -1.33
CA GLN A 210 7.56 -26.04 -0.67
C GLN A 210 6.40 -25.32 0.04
N VAL A 211 6.48 -25.23 1.37
CA VAL A 211 5.46 -24.56 2.19
C VAL A 211 5.57 -23.04 2.05
N ILE A 212 4.41 -22.39 2.02
CA ILE A 212 4.29 -20.93 2.12
C ILE A 212 4.23 -20.62 3.61
N GLU A 213 5.32 -20.08 4.15
CA GLU A 213 5.51 -19.99 5.60
C GLU A 213 4.46 -19.08 6.28
N GLU A 214 3.94 -18.08 5.59
CA GLU A 214 2.86 -17.22 6.07
C GLU A 214 1.53 -17.95 6.23
N THR A 215 1.34 -19.12 5.59
CA THR A 215 0.11 -19.92 5.77
C THR A 215 0.11 -20.69 7.09
N ARG A 216 1.28 -20.83 7.73
CA ARG A 216 1.35 -21.37 9.10
C ARG A 216 0.82 -20.32 10.06
N LYS A 217 -0.22 -20.69 10.80
CA LYS A 217 -0.94 -19.79 11.71
C LYS A 217 0.00 -19.12 12.71
N GLU A 218 0.86 -19.89 13.35
CA GLU A 218 1.78 -19.41 14.39
C GLU A 218 2.78 -18.41 13.83
N ASN A 219 3.28 -18.68 12.61
CA ASN A 219 4.19 -17.77 11.92
C ASN A 219 3.49 -16.47 11.52
N LEU A 220 2.30 -16.55 10.92
CA LEU A 220 1.52 -15.37 10.58
C LEU A 220 1.17 -14.51 11.81
N GLN A 221 0.83 -15.14 12.93
CA GLN A 221 0.58 -14.42 14.19
C GLN A 221 1.80 -13.65 14.66
N LEU A 222 2.99 -14.26 14.59
CA LEU A 222 4.24 -13.61 14.95
C LEU A 222 4.57 -12.43 14.01
N ILE A 223 4.47 -12.65 12.71
CA ILE A 223 4.71 -11.63 11.69
C ILE A 223 3.75 -10.44 11.89
N LEU A 224 2.45 -10.70 12.07
CA LEU A 224 1.45 -9.67 12.30
C LEU A 224 1.73 -8.89 13.57
N LYS A 225 2.14 -9.56 14.67
CA LYS A 225 2.50 -8.87 15.91
C LYS A 225 3.61 -7.83 15.68
N ASN A 226 4.66 -8.22 14.97
CA ASN A 226 5.80 -7.34 14.67
C ASN A 226 5.35 -6.16 13.77
N CYS A 227 4.58 -6.43 12.72
CA CYS A 227 4.09 -5.38 11.82
C CYS A 227 3.13 -4.40 12.53
N ILE A 228 2.27 -4.89 13.42
CA ILE A 228 1.36 -4.05 14.22
C ILE A 228 2.15 -3.17 15.18
N GLU A 229 3.20 -3.69 15.82
CA GLU A 229 4.07 -2.92 16.69
C GLU A 229 4.80 -1.81 15.93
N GLU A 230 5.38 -2.13 14.78
CA GLU A 230 6.01 -1.16 13.88
C GLU A 230 5.04 -0.03 13.47
N CYS A 231 3.79 -0.37 13.13
CA CYS A 231 2.80 0.62 12.74
C CYS A 231 2.27 1.47 13.91
N LYS A 232 2.32 0.95 15.14
CA LYS A 232 1.95 1.71 16.35
C LYS A 232 3.04 2.70 16.76
N PHE A 233 4.29 2.37 16.45
CA PHE A 233 5.46 3.18 16.78
C PHE A 233 6.29 3.45 15.53
N PRO A 234 5.73 4.19 14.56
CA PRO A 234 6.43 4.48 13.32
C PRO A 234 7.65 5.38 13.56
N PRO A 235 8.67 5.32 12.68
CA PRO A 235 9.78 6.26 12.73
C PRO A 235 9.31 7.71 12.56
N GLU A 236 10.07 8.65 13.10
CA GLU A 236 9.81 10.07 12.85
C GLU A 236 9.98 10.37 11.35
N PRO A 237 9.07 11.16 10.75
CA PRO A 237 9.20 11.56 9.36
C PRO A 237 10.37 12.53 9.16
N ASP A 238 11.00 12.45 7.99
CA ASP A 238 12.11 13.33 7.61
C ASP A 238 11.66 14.79 7.45
N ALA A 239 10.38 14.97 7.08
CA ALA A 239 9.71 16.27 7.03
C ALA A 239 8.18 16.15 7.15
N VAL A 240 7.52 17.24 7.52
CA VAL A 240 6.05 17.33 7.59
C VAL A 240 5.55 18.50 6.77
N CYS A 241 4.83 18.21 5.69
CA CYS A 241 4.30 19.23 4.78
C CYS A 241 3.29 20.15 5.51
N ARG A 242 3.52 21.45 5.49
CA ARG A 242 2.65 22.46 6.13
C ARG A 242 1.64 23.12 5.20
N TYR A 243 1.49 22.60 3.98
CA TYR A 243 0.50 23.13 3.05
C TYR A 243 -0.91 22.69 3.45
N GLN A 244 -1.81 23.65 3.67
CA GLN A 244 -3.17 23.39 4.19
C GLN A 244 -4.00 22.48 3.27
N GLN A 245 -3.76 22.53 1.97
CA GLN A 245 -4.47 21.71 0.97
C GLN A 245 -3.61 20.53 0.50
N CYS A 246 -2.76 19.97 1.37
CA CYS A 246 -2.01 18.75 1.08
C CYS A 246 -2.94 17.52 1.11
N HIS A 247 -3.84 17.44 0.13
CA HIS A 247 -4.80 16.35 -0.04
C HIS A 247 -4.71 15.81 -1.48
N GLY A 248 -4.76 14.49 -1.65
CA GLY A 248 -5.06 13.84 -2.93
C GLY A 248 -3.94 13.04 -3.60
N HIS A 249 -2.65 13.35 -3.37
CA HIS A 249 -1.55 12.57 -3.99
C HIS A 249 -0.34 12.32 -3.10
N SER A 250 -0.09 13.16 -2.09
CA SER A 250 1.01 12.98 -1.15
C SER A 250 0.47 13.12 0.25
N LYS A 251 0.78 12.15 1.12
CA LYS A 251 0.48 12.21 2.54
C LYS A 251 1.31 13.31 3.20
N ILE A 252 0.83 13.87 4.31
CA ILE A 252 1.47 15.03 4.96
C ILE A 252 2.88 14.73 5.49
N GLN A 253 3.12 13.51 5.97
CA GLN A 253 4.41 13.05 6.45
C GLN A 253 5.29 12.63 5.28
N ILE A 254 6.54 13.06 5.25
CA ILE A 254 7.48 12.82 4.15
C ILE A 254 8.59 11.92 4.67
N PHE A 255 8.84 10.81 3.98
CA PHE A 255 9.96 9.92 4.26
C PHE A 255 10.86 9.80 3.02
N PHE A 256 12.18 9.80 3.21
CA PHE A 256 13.12 9.51 2.12
C PHE A 256 12.92 8.12 1.52
N THR A 257 12.34 7.20 2.30
CA THR A 257 12.03 5.82 1.90
C THR A 257 10.70 5.69 1.15
N ASP A 258 9.95 6.77 0.96
CA ASP A 258 8.69 6.73 0.22
C ASP A 258 8.94 6.27 -1.23
N PRO A 259 8.20 5.28 -1.75
CA PRO A 259 8.37 4.77 -3.12
C PRO A 259 8.24 5.83 -4.21
N ASP A 260 7.42 6.86 -3.97
CA ASP A 260 7.13 7.96 -4.89
C ASP A 260 7.82 9.26 -4.48
N PHE A 261 8.87 9.19 -3.65
CA PHE A 261 9.56 10.35 -3.11
C PHE A 261 10.12 11.27 -4.21
N LYS A 262 9.64 12.52 -4.25
CA LYS A 262 10.04 13.54 -5.24
C LYS A 262 10.90 14.67 -4.65
N GLY A 263 11.32 14.54 -3.40
CA GLY A 263 11.97 15.62 -2.66
C GLY A 263 11.00 16.52 -1.90
N PHE A 264 11.57 17.41 -1.10
CA PHE A 264 10.84 18.44 -0.35
C PHE A 264 11.70 19.68 -0.17
N ILE A 265 11.07 20.80 0.18
CA ILE A 265 11.75 22.05 0.51
C ILE A 265 11.62 22.31 2.01
N ARG A 266 12.71 22.74 2.64
CA ARG A 266 12.79 23.16 4.03
C ARG A 266 13.19 24.62 4.11
N ILE A 267 12.37 25.41 4.77
CA ILE A 267 12.56 26.85 4.95
C ILE A 267 12.76 27.12 6.43
N THR A 268 13.86 27.82 6.75
CA THR A 268 14.26 28.13 8.13
C THR A 268 14.41 29.64 8.31
N CYS A 269 13.84 30.17 9.40
CA CYS A 269 13.98 31.59 9.76
C CYS A 269 15.07 31.83 10.82
N CYS A 270 15.40 33.09 11.06
CA CYS A 270 16.40 33.49 12.06
C CYS A 270 16.00 33.19 13.53
N GLN A 271 14.74 32.83 13.77
CA GLN A 271 14.23 32.31 15.05
C GLN A 271 14.20 30.78 15.11
N GLN A 272 14.81 30.10 14.12
CA GLN A 272 14.93 28.63 14.02
C GLN A 272 13.61 27.88 13.76
N CYS A 273 12.51 28.56 13.43
CA CYS A 273 11.32 27.89 12.92
C CYS A 273 11.65 27.15 11.63
N ARG A 274 11.16 25.92 11.50
CA ARG A 274 11.30 25.08 10.30
C ARG A 274 9.92 24.83 9.70
N VAL A 275 9.76 25.20 8.44
CA VAL A 275 8.54 24.95 7.67
C VAL A 275 8.92 24.17 6.43
N GLU A 276 8.20 23.09 6.18
CA GLU A 276 8.53 22.12 5.15
C GLU A 276 7.33 21.88 4.24
N PHE A 277 7.60 21.59 2.97
CA PHE A 277 6.58 21.34 1.97
C PHE A 277 7.06 20.29 0.98
N HIS A 278 6.17 19.44 0.48
CA HIS A 278 6.43 18.73 -0.77
C HIS A 278 6.77 19.74 -1.87
N ILE A 279 7.62 19.36 -2.83
CA ILE A 279 7.94 20.23 -3.97
C ILE A 279 6.69 20.63 -4.75
N SER A 280 5.73 19.73 -4.92
CA SER A 280 4.44 20.01 -5.57
C SER A 280 3.58 20.99 -4.77
N CYS A 281 3.50 20.82 -3.45
CA CYS A 281 2.79 21.71 -2.54
C CYS A 281 3.41 23.11 -2.50
N TRP A 282 4.75 23.20 -2.49
CA TRP A 282 5.47 24.47 -2.56
C TRP A 282 5.17 25.21 -3.84
N LYS A 283 5.26 24.54 -5.00
CA LYS A 283 4.90 25.15 -6.30
C LYS A 283 3.47 25.70 -6.29
N LYS A 284 2.50 24.91 -5.82
CA LYS A 284 1.10 25.35 -5.68
C LYS A 284 0.98 26.59 -4.80
N LEU A 285 1.60 26.57 -3.61
CA LEU A 285 1.60 27.70 -2.69
C LEU A 285 2.17 28.97 -3.34
N LYS A 286 3.30 28.86 -4.05
CA LYS A 286 3.91 29.99 -4.76
C LYS A 286 3.01 30.55 -5.86
N THR A 287 2.41 29.69 -6.67
CA THR A 287 1.52 30.11 -7.76
C THR A 287 0.27 30.80 -7.20
N THR A 288 -0.33 30.27 -6.13
CA THR A 288 -1.57 30.81 -5.57
C THR A 288 -1.36 32.09 -4.76
N ASN A 289 -0.28 32.18 -3.99
CA ASN A 289 -0.13 33.23 -2.97
C ASN A 289 1.02 34.21 -3.25
N TYR A 290 1.95 33.89 -4.15
CA TYR A 290 3.22 34.62 -4.29
C TYR A 290 3.64 34.87 -5.75
N SER A 291 2.70 34.85 -6.70
CA SER A 291 2.95 35.16 -8.12
C SER A 291 4.13 34.38 -8.73
N ASP A 292 4.34 33.14 -8.27
CA ASP A 292 5.42 32.25 -8.70
C ASP A 292 6.84 32.84 -8.65
N LYS A 293 7.13 33.65 -7.61
CA LYS A 293 8.49 34.14 -7.31
C LYS A 293 9.54 33.02 -7.27
N ASN A 294 10.81 33.36 -7.54
CA ASN A 294 11.90 32.39 -7.42
C ASN A 294 12.14 32.00 -5.96
N ASP A 295 12.62 30.78 -5.73
CA ASP A 295 12.80 30.27 -4.36
C ASP A 295 13.78 31.12 -3.53
N LYS A 296 14.84 31.65 -4.15
CA LYS A 296 15.84 32.52 -3.50
C LYS A 296 15.24 33.86 -3.04
N ASP A 297 14.20 34.34 -3.71
CA ASP A 297 13.59 35.65 -3.44
C ASP A 297 12.79 35.65 -2.14
N PHE A 298 12.55 34.47 -1.56
CA PHE A 298 11.94 34.34 -0.22
C PHE A 298 12.94 34.58 0.92
N LEU A 299 14.24 34.72 0.63
CA LEU A 299 15.20 35.14 1.67
C LEU A 299 14.85 36.53 2.18
N GLN A 300 14.94 36.73 3.50
CA GLN A 300 14.60 37.97 4.20
C GLN A 300 13.10 38.33 4.22
N GLU A 301 12.23 37.54 3.61
CA GLU A 301 10.77 37.67 3.78
C GLU A 301 10.35 37.16 5.17
N LEU A 302 9.13 37.49 5.60
CA LEU A 302 8.57 37.04 6.87
C LEU A 302 8.44 35.51 6.93
N CYS A 303 8.66 34.94 8.11
CA CYS A 303 8.50 33.51 8.35
C CYS A 303 7.07 33.04 8.08
N PHE A 304 6.92 31.85 7.50
CA PHE A 304 5.61 31.23 7.26
C PHE A 304 4.93 30.70 8.53
N THR A 305 5.64 30.62 9.65
CA THR A 305 5.06 30.20 10.93
C THR A 305 4.19 31.32 11.49
N PRO A 306 2.90 31.08 11.80
CA PRO A 306 2.06 32.06 12.49
C PRO A 306 2.75 32.58 13.76
N ASP A 307 2.56 33.87 14.05
CA ASP A 307 3.14 34.56 15.21
C ASP A 307 4.67 34.70 15.22
N CYS A 308 5.38 34.15 14.23
CA CYS A 308 6.81 34.36 14.07
C CYS A 308 7.10 35.63 13.28
N THR A 309 7.76 36.60 13.92
CA THR A 309 8.26 37.84 13.28
C THR A 309 9.66 37.68 12.69
N GLY A 310 10.18 36.46 12.66
CA GLY A 310 11.50 36.17 12.11
C GLY A 310 11.52 36.31 10.59
N LEU A 311 12.71 36.58 10.06
CA LEU A 311 12.96 36.63 8.62
C LEU A 311 13.55 35.30 8.15
N ILE A 312 13.18 34.86 6.95
CA ILE A 312 13.70 33.63 6.35
C ILE A 312 15.20 33.78 6.08
N SER A 313 16.01 32.93 6.70
CA SER A 313 17.47 32.98 6.64
C SER A 313 18.08 31.86 5.81
N LYS A 314 17.36 30.75 5.62
CA LYS A 314 17.88 29.56 4.94
C LYS A 314 16.79 28.78 4.24
N ILE A 315 17.06 28.32 3.03
CA ILE A 315 16.17 27.51 2.20
C ILE A 315 16.99 26.32 1.67
N VAL A 316 16.52 25.10 1.89
CA VAL A 316 17.17 23.87 1.46
C VAL A 316 16.18 23.05 0.65
N ILE A 317 16.58 22.60 -0.54
CA ILE A 317 15.77 21.77 -1.43
C ILE A 317 16.40 20.39 -1.52
N PHE A 318 15.67 19.36 -1.12
CA PHE A 318 16.05 17.96 -1.26
C PHE A 318 15.50 17.40 -2.59
N ASN A 319 16.31 16.65 -3.33
CA ASN A 319 15.87 15.97 -4.55
C ASN A 319 15.19 14.62 -4.25
N SER A 320 14.81 13.88 -5.30
CA SER A 320 14.23 12.53 -5.21
C SER A 320 15.18 11.44 -4.70
N SER A 321 16.49 11.72 -4.55
CA SER A 321 17.43 10.79 -3.91
C SER A 321 17.68 11.14 -2.44
N GLY A 322 16.96 12.12 -1.89
CA GLY A 322 17.11 12.59 -0.52
C GLY A 322 18.35 13.46 -0.28
N LEU A 323 19.08 13.82 -1.34
CA LEU A 323 20.27 14.66 -1.25
C LEU A 323 19.89 16.13 -1.43
N VAL A 324 20.68 17.01 -0.82
CA VAL A 324 20.54 18.45 -1.02
C VAL A 324 20.84 18.79 -2.48
N LYS A 325 19.82 19.28 -3.19
CA LYS A 325 19.93 19.76 -4.58
C LYS A 325 20.43 21.19 -4.62
N CYS A 326 19.84 22.05 -3.80
CA CYS A 326 20.14 23.46 -3.72
C CYS A 326 20.00 23.94 -2.28
N GLU A 327 20.86 24.88 -1.90
CA GLU A 327 20.85 25.52 -0.60
C GLU A 327 21.11 27.02 -0.78
N PHE A 328 20.26 27.82 -0.16
CA PHE A 328 20.38 29.27 -0.11
C PHE A 328 20.43 29.69 1.35
N GLU A 329 21.43 30.47 1.74
CA GLU A 329 21.59 30.94 3.11
C GLU A 329 22.00 32.41 3.12
N GLN A 330 21.38 33.18 4.02
CA GLN A 330 21.75 34.56 4.27
C GLN A 330 21.77 34.86 5.77
N LYS A 331 22.88 35.45 6.21
CA LYS A 331 23.07 35.87 7.59
C LYS A 331 22.19 37.09 7.87
N ILE A 332 21.24 36.93 8.79
CA ILE A 332 20.36 38.00 9.24
C ILE A 332 20.98 38.61 10.50
N THR A 333 21.46 39.85 10.38
CA THR A 333 21.95 40.60 11.53
C THR A 333 20.78 40.89 12.45
N LYS A 334 20.70 40.19 13.59
CA LYS A 334 19.70 40.49 14.61
C LYS A 334 19.83 41.98 14.99
N PRO A 335 18.74 42.76 14.97
CA PRO A 335 18.77 44.08 15.60
C PRO A 335 19.26 43.89 17.04
N LYS A 336 20.28 44.65 17.47
CA LYS A 336 20.67 44.69 18.88
C LYS A 336 19.42 45.10 19.67
N GLU A 337 18.84 44.19 20.44
CA GLU A 337 17.86 44.58 21.45
C GLU A 337 18.51 45.68 22.30
N PRO A 338 17.84 46.82 22.56
CA PRO A 338 18.34 47.78 23.54
C PRO A 338 18.59 47.03 24.85
N PRO A 339 19.66 47.36 25.60
CA PRO A 339 20.00 46.63 26.82
C PRO A 339 18.78 46.60 27.73
N ARG A 340 18.21 45.41 27.96
CA ARG A 340 17.12 45.26 28.92
C ARG A 340 17.63 45.80 30.24
N ALA A 341 16.91 46.77 30.81
CA ALA A 341 17.21 47.27 32.14
C ALA A 341 17.21 46.07 33.09
N ASN A 342 18.37 45.75 33.67
CA ASN A 342 18.49 44.77 34.73
C ASN A 342 17.73 45.30 35.95
N ILE A 343 16.44 44.99 36.05
CA ILE A 343 15.71 45.11 37.30
C ILE A 343 16.32 44.07 38.23
N LYS A 344 17.23 44.52 39.10
CA LYS A 344 17.74 43.71 40.21
C LYS A 344 16.54 43.37 41.11
N GLN A 345 15.92 42.23 40.85
CA GLN A 345 14.88 41.69 41.71
C GLN A 345 15.53 41.41 43.07
N LYS A 346 15.24 42.24 44.08
CA LYS A 346 15.64 41.97 45.45
C LYS A 346 15.02 40.62 45.83
N CYS A 347 15.86 39.70 46.27
CA CYS A 347 15.47 38.37 46.68
C CYS A 347 14.50 38.49 47.87
N SER A 348 13.22 38.19 47.67
CA SER A 348 12.17 38.33 48.68
C SER A 348 11.92 37.06 49.48
N SER A 349 12.65 35.97 49.24
CA SER A 349 12.45 34.72 49.98
C SER A 349 13.25 34.70 51.28
N PHE A 350 12.53 34.59 52.40
CA PHE A 350 13.07 34.48 53.76
C PHE A 350 14.16 33.39 53.87
N ARG A 351 13.94 32.23 53.24
CA ARG A 351 14.89 31.10 53.21
C ARG A 351 16.26 31.45 52.59
N LYS A 352 16.32 32.34 51.59
CA LYS A 352 17.61 32.76 50.99
C LYS A 352 18.34 33.81 51.83
N LEU A 353 17.61 34.57 52.66
CA LEU A 353 18.20 35.49 53.62
C LEU A 353 18.81 34.72 54.80
N GLU A 354 18.11 33.71 55.33
CA GLU A 354 18.64 32.81 56.38
C GLU A 354 19.92 32.11 55.93
N MET A 355 19.94 31.48 54.75
CA MET A 355 21.15 30.82 54.24
C MET A 355 22.33 31.79 54.04
N LYS A 356 22.08 33.07 53.75
CA LYS A 356 23.14 34.10 53.68
C LYS A 356 23.63 34.51 55.07
N GLN A 357 22.74 34.57 56.05
CA GLN A 357 23.08 34.90 57.43
C GLN A 357 23.86 33.75 58.08
N GLU A 358 23.45 32.50 57.87
CA GLU A 358 24.20 31.31 58.31
C GLU A 358 25.61 31.30 57.74
N LYS A 359 25.77 31.45 56.41
CA LYS A 359 27.11 31.52 55.79
C LYS A 359 27.99 32.65 56.33
N LYS A 360 27.39 33.76 56.78
CA LYS A 360 28.12 34.88 57.40
C LYS A 360 28.53 34.55 58.83
N ASN A 361 27.69 33.84 59.58
CA ASN A 361 28.00 33.37 60.93
C ASN A 361 29.05 32.25 60.93
N THR A 362 28.99 31.31 59.98
CA THR A 362 30.02 30.26 59.84
C THR A 362 31.39 30.85 59.54
N LYS A 363 31.46 31.92 58.73
CA LYS A 363 32.73 32.62 58.47
C LYS A 363 33.29 33.34 59.70
N LYS A 364 32.42 33.87 60.58
CA LYS A 364 32.86 34.49 61.84
C LYS A 364 33.40 33.45 62.83
N MET A 365 32.75 32.31 62.97
CA MET A 365 33.21 31.23 63.84
C MET A 365 34.56 30.63 63.38
N CYS A 366 34.80 30.52 62.08
CA CYS A 366 36.10 30.08 61.57
C CYS A 366 37.24 31.08 61.81
N THR A 367 36.95 32.38 61.97
CA THR A 367 37.97 33.39 62.30
C THR A 367 38.26 33.49 63.80
N GLU A 368 37.28 33.20 64.66
CA GLU A 368 37.45 33.27 66.13
C GLU A 368 38.06 31.97 66.71
N GLY A 369 37.96 30.84 66.01
CA GLY A 369 38.61 29.57 66.39
C GLY A 369 40.11 29.46 66.04
N CYS A 370 40.70 30.46 65.39
CA CYS A 370 42.13 30.47 65.02
C CYS A 370 43.01 31.27 65.99
N THR A 371 42.44 31.82 67.08
CA THR A 371 43.16 32.65 68.07
C THR A 371 43.43 31.96 69.41
N GLU A 372 43.15 30.67 69.57
CA GLU A 372 43.45 29.89 70.81
C GLU A 372 44.36 28.67 70.55
N CYS A 373 45.22 28.73 69.54
CA CYS A 373 46.37 27.83 69.41
C CYS A 373 47.64 28.62 69.06
N CYS A 374 48.13 29.38 70.02
CA CYS A 374 49.53 29.81 70.15
C CYS A 374 49.88 29.81 71.64
#